data_AF-A0A1X9M6S2-F1
#
_entry.id   AF-A0A1X9M6S2-F1
#
_cell.length_a   1.000
_cell.length_b   1.000
_cell.length_c   1.000
_cell.angle_alpha   90.00
_cell.angle_beta   90.00
_cell.angle_gamma   90.00
#
_symmetry.space_group_name_H-M   'P 1'
#
loop_
_entity.id
_entity.type
_entity.pdbx_description
1 polymer ?
#
loop_
_entity_poly.entity_id
_entity_poly.type
_entity_poly.pdbx_seq_one_letter_code
_entity_poly.pdbx_strand_id
1 'polypeptide(L)'
;MGGMEINQIDELGWSAVQEFGNWIARTTATELSKLACIIDVTTPVVSEGESRLHCGNPFITVPLDSEIGTINVHTSIQYQCSFLCKSVFI
;
A
#
# COMPACT_ATOMS: atom_id res chain seq x y z
N MET A 1 5.60 21.73 -6.23
CA MET A 1 6.86 21.54 -5.49
C MET A 1 7.84 20.85 -6.41
N GLY A 2 9.02 21.47 -6.62
CA GLY A 2 10.27 20.90 -7.16
C GLY A 2 10.19 19.86 -8.27
N GLY A 3 10.01 20.28 -9.53
CA GLY A 3 10.21 19.44 -10.72
C GLY A 3 11.70 19.31 -11.06
N MET A 4 12.48 18.72 -10.16
CA MET A 4 13.88 18.39 -10.41
C MET A 4 13.95 16.97 -10.97
N GLU A 5 14.67 16.77 -12.08
CA GLU A 5 14.81 15.47 -12.71
C GLU A 5 15.58 14.52 -11.78
N ILE A 6 14.93 13.43 -11.37
CA ILE A 6 15.52 12.41 -10.51
C ILE A 6 16.02 11.28 -11.42
N ASN A 7 17.33 11.12 -11.52
CA ASN A 7 17.95 10.09 -12.38
C ASN A 7 17.91 8.69 -11.76
N GLN A 8 17.85 8.58 -10.42
CA GLN A 8 17.78 7.33 -9.67
C GLN A 8 16.98 7.56 -8.39
N ILE A 9 16.21 6.55 -7.95
CA ILE A 9 15.50 6.61 -6.68
C ILE A 9 16.53 6.52 -5.55
N ASP A 10 16.78 7.64 -4.90
CA ASP A 10 17.63 7.75 -3.72
C ASP A 10 16.83 7.48 -2.43
N GLU A 11 17.46 7.56 -1.26
CA GLU A 11 16.80 7.35 0.03
C GLU A 11 15.58 8.26 0.22
N LEU A 12 15.61 9.47 -0.33
CA LEU A 12 14.48 10.40 -0.27
C LEU A 12 13.32 9.92 -1.15
N GLY A 13 13.61 9.44 -2.35
CA GLY A 13 12.62 8.81 -3.23
C GLY A 13 11.98 7.58 -2.58
N TRP A 14 12.77 6.71 -1.95
CA TRP A 14 12.25 5.55 -1.22
C TRP A 14 11.37 5.93 -0.02
N SER A 15 11.73 7.01 0.67
CA SER A 15 10.90 7.57 1.75
C SER A 15 9.58 8.12 1.22
N ALA A 16 9.59 8.82 0.07
CA ALA A 16 8.39 9.34 -0.56
C ALA A 16 7.42 8.22 -0.99
N VAL A 17 7.92 7.10 -1.53
CA VAL A 17 7.11 5.92 -1.87
C VAL A 17 6.50 5.29 -0.62
N GLN A 18 7.28 5.16 0.46
CA GLN A 18 6.77 4.65 1.74
C GLN A 18 5.66 5.53 2.32
N GLU A 19 5.84 6.85 2.30
CA GLU A 19 4.83 7.78 2.80
C GLU A 19 3.56 7.77 1.92
N PHE A 20 3.72 7.66 0.60
CA PHE A 20 2.58 7.47 -0.29
C PHE A 20 1.78 6.21 0.07
N GLY A 21 2.46 5.09 0.33
CA GLY A 21 1.80 3.85 0.76
C GLY A 21 1.08 3.98 2.11
N ASN A 22 1.72 4.65 3.07
CA ASN A 22 1.15 4.95 4.38
C ASN A 22 -0.11 5.82 4.26
N TRP A 23 -0.15 6.78 3.34
CA TRP A 23 -1.33 7.60 3.08
C TRP A 23 -2.49 6.80 2.50
N ILE A 24 -2.25 5.91 1.53
CA ILE A 24 -3.28 5.04 0.98
C ILE A 24 -3.89 4.17 2.09
N ALA A 25 -3.04 3.53 2.90
CA ALA A 25 -3.49 2.65 3.96
C ALA A 25 -4.27 3.39 5.05
N ARG A 26 -3.80 4.57 5.50
CA ARG A 26 -4.50 5.40 6.50
C ARG A 26 -5.84 5.92 6.02
N THR A 27 -5.90 6.36 4.77
CA THR A 27 -7.16 6.85 4.17
C THR A 27 -8.17 5.71 4.08
N THR A 28 -7.71 4.54 3.62
CA THR A 28 -8.54 3.33 3.55
C THR A 28 -9.05 2.90 4.92
N ALA A 29 -8.19 2.87 5.94
CA ALA A 29 -8.58 2.55 7.32
C ALA A 29 -9.62 3.55 7.86
N THR A 30 -9.47 4.83 7.55
CA THR A 30 -10.41 5.89 7.96
C THR A 30 -11.78 5.68 7.31
N GLU A 31 -11.83 5.41 6.01
CA GLU A 31 -13.10 5.17 5.31
C GLU A 31 -13.79 3.88 5.77
N LEU A 32 -13.03 2.81 6.01
CA LEU A 32 -13.56 1.54 6.51
C LEU A 32 -13.99 1.61 7.99
N SER A 33 -13.41 2.52 8.79
CA SER A 33 -13.85 2.73 10.17
C SER A 33 -15.31 3.19 10.26
N LYS A 34 -15.83 3.85 9.22
CA LYS A 34 -17.24 4.25 9.12
C LYS A 34 -18.19 3.04 9.04
N LEU A 35 -17.69 1.86 8.67
CA LEU A 35 -18.43 0.60 8.59
C LEU A 35 -18.29 -0.24 9.88
N ALA A 36 -17.95 0.39 11.01
CA ALA A 36 -17.72 -0.24 12.32
C ALA A 36 -16.61 -1.31 12.32
N CYS A 37 -15.64 -1.18 11.41
CA CYS A 37 -14.44 -2.02 11.37
C CYS A 37 -13.26 -1.27 12.02
N ILE A 38 -12.56 -1.90 12.97
CA ILE A 38 -11.32 -1.36 13.53
C ILE A 38 -10.16 -1.93 12.71
N ILE A 39 -9.38 -1.05 12.08
CA ILE A 39 -8.28 -1.42 11.20
C ILE A 39 -7.00 -0.79 11.71
N ASP A 40 -6.00 -1.63 11.99
CA ASP A 40 -4.66 -1.20 12.34
C ASP A 40 -3.79 -1.10 11.07
N VAL A 41 -3.12 0.03 10.89
CA VAL A 41 -2.20 0.25 9.78
C VAL A 41 -0.78 -0.06 10.22
N THR A 42 -0.13 -1.02 9.56
CA THR A 42 1.29 -1.32 9.76
C THR A 42 2.16 -0.48 8.83
N THR A 43 3.40 -0.19 9.25
CA THR A 43 4.38 0.48 8.39
C THR A 43 4.57 -0.30 7.08
N PRO A 44 4.49 0.35 5.90
CA PRO A 44 4.69 -0.32 4.63
C PRO A 44 6.15 -0.75 4.49
N VAL A 45 6.38 -1.87 3.81
CA VAL A 45 7.71 -2.34 3.43
C VAL A 45 7.85 -2.13 1.93
N VAL A 46 8.88 -1.41 1.51
CA VAL A 46 9.17 -1.22 0.09
C VAL A 46 10.26 -2.20 -0.34
N SER A 47 10.04 -2.83 -1.49
CA SER A 47 10.98 -3.76 -2.10
C SER A 47 11.25 -3.34 -3.54
N GLU A 48 12.52 -3.38 -3.94
CA GLU A 48 12.96 -3.11 -5.30
C GLU A 48 13.18 -4.41 -6.07
N GLY A 49 12.82 -4.42 -7.35
CA GLY A 49 13.00 -5.56 -8.25
C GLY A 49 11.79 -6.49 -8.35
N GLU A 50 12.00 -7.68 -8.93
CA GLU A 50 10.92 -8.65 -9.10
C GLU A 50 10.55 -9.33 -7.77
N SER A 51 9.47 -8.85 -7.17
CA SER A 51 8.86 -9.47 -6.00
C SER A 51 7.74 -10.42 -6.41
N ARG A 52 7.78 -11.67 -5.94
CA ARG A 52 6.68 -12.64 -6.12
C ARG A 52 5.84 -12.71 -4.85
N LEU A 53 4.62 -12.20 -4.93
CA LEU A 53 3.64 -12.29 -3.85
C LEU A 53 2.90 -13.63 -3.95
N HIS A 54 3.08 -14.47 -2.93
CA HIS A 54 2.28 -15.68 -2.73
C HIS A 54 1.26 -15.41 -1.62
N CYS A 55 0.02 -15.07 -1.99
CA CYS A 55 -1.07 -14.91 -1.04
C CYS A 55 -1.96 -16.15 -1.05
N GLY A 56 -2.16 -16.79 0.10
CA GLY A 56 -3.10 -17.91 0.26
C GLY A 56 -4.56 -17.48 0.36
N ASN A 57 -4.81 -16.17 0.53
CA ASN A 57 -6.13 -15.60 0.68
C ASN A 57 -6.57 -14.90 -0.62
N PRO A 58 -7.88 -14.83 -0.90
CA PRO A 58 -8.38 -14.04 -2.02
C PRO A 58 -8.03 -12.56 -1.84
N PHE A 59 -7.60 -11.92 -2.92
CA PHE A 59 -7.26 -10.50 -2.96
C PHE A 59 -7.91 -9.82 -4.16
N ILE A 60 -8.16 -8.54 -4.01
CA ILE A 60 -8.66 -7.64 -5.04
C ILE A 60 -7.47 -6.87 -5.58
N THR A 61 -7.37 -6.74 -6.90
CA THR A 61 -6.35 -5.92 -7.56
C THR A 61 -7.02 -4.73 -8.23
N VAL A 62 -6.51 -3.53 -7.95
CA VAL A 62 -6.94 -2.30 -8.60
C VAL A 62 -5.75 -1.74 -9.38
N PRO A 63 -5.76 -1.84 -10.73
CA PRO A 63 -4.74 -1.21 -11.56
C PRO A 63 -5.01 0.31 -11.64
N LEU A 64 -3.97 1.09 -11.41
CA LEU A 64 -3.97 2.55 -11.53
C LEU A 64 -2.99 2.93 -12.64
N ASP A 65 -3.52 3.29 -13.79
CA ASP A 65 -2.71 3.73 -14.93
C ASP A 65 -2.37 5.22 -14.81
N SER A 66 -1.11 5.55 -15.09
CA SER A 66 -0.61 6.92 -15.17
C SER A 66 0.33 7.08 -16.36
N GLU A 67 0.65 8.31 -16.74
CA GLU A 67 1.57 8.59 -17.84
C GLU A 67 2.99 8.05 -17.62
N ILE A 68 3.37 7.83 -16.36
CA ILE A 68 4.70 7.33 -15.95
C ILE A 68 4.72 5.81 -15.72
N GLY A 69 3.60 5.12 -15.87
CA GLY A 69 3.48 3.68 -15.67
C GLY A 69 2.21 3.28 -14.91
N THR A 70 2.09 1.98 -14.66
CA THR A 70 0.94 1.39 -13.95
C THR A 70 1.32 1.01 -12.53
N ILE A 71 0.49 1.39 -11.57
CA ILE A 71 0.59 0.99 -10.17
C ILE A 71 -0.53 -0.01 -9.89
N ASN A 72 -0.18 -1.22 -9.48
CA ASN A 72 -1.17 -2.22 -9.09
C ASN A 72 -1.30 -2.24 -7.56
N VAL A 73 -2.50 -1.95 -7.05
CA VAL A 73 -2.80 -2.03 -5.63
C VAL A 73 -3.48 -3.36 -5.34
N HIS A 74 -2.86 -4.19 -4.50
CA HIS A 74 -3.38 -5.49 -4.11
C HIS A 74 -3.91 -5.45 -2.67
N THR A 75 -5.20 -5.69 -2.48
CA THR A 75 -5.84 -5.67 -1.16
C THR A 75 -6.48 -7.01 -0.86
N SER A 76 -6.03 -7.67 0.20
CA SER A 76 -6.69 -8.86 0.77
C SER A 76 -7.39 -8.48 2.07
N ILE A 77 -8.64 -8.90 2.25
CA ILE A 77 -9.38 -8.72 3.50
C ILE A 77 -9.54 -10.08 4.16
N GLN A 78 -9.06 -10.21 5.41
CA GLN A 78 -9.30 -11.38 6.23
C GLN A 78 -10.16 -10.97 7.43
N TYR A 79 -11.37 -11.50 7.53
CA TYR A 79 -12.22 -11.32 8.70
C TYR A 79 -11.64 -12.13 9.87
N GLN A 80 -10.90 -11.48 10.77
CA GLN A 80 -10.69 -12.01 12.11
C GLN A 80 -11.77 -11.48 13.04
N CYS A 81 -12.78 -12.30 13.31
CA CYS A 81 -13.66 -12.09 14.45
C CYS A 81 -12.82 -12.32 15.71
N SER A 82 -12.49 -11.23 16.41
CA SER A 82 -11.60 -11.09 17.58
C SER A 82 -10.15 -10.73 17.28
N PHE A 83 -9.79 -9.50 17.67
CA PHE A 83 -8.46 -8.94 17.98
C PHE A 83 -7.27 -9.34 17.07
N LEU A 84 -6.73 -8.34 16.35
CA LEU A 84 -5.43 -8.29 15.64
C LEU A 84 -5.22 -9.15 14.39
N CYS A 85 -4.94 -8.46 13.26
CA CYS A 85 -3.99 -8.73 12.15
C CYS A 85 -4.58 -8.39 10.77
N LYS A 86 -3.86 -8.01 9.70
CA LYS A 86 -2.45 -7.58 9.47
C LYS A 86 -2.35 -7.06 8.02
N SER A 87 -1.49 -6.07 7.82
CA SER A 87 -0.66 -5.77 6.63
C SER A 87 -1.34 -5.52 5.27
N VAL A 88 -1.33 -4.25 4.87
CA VAL A 88 -1.44 -3.80 3.47
C VAL A 88 -0.04 -3.85 2.85
N PHE A 89 0.12 -4.60 1.76
CA PHE A 89 1.32 -4.59 0.93
C PHE A 89 1.05 -3.74 -0.31
N ILE A 90 1.92 -2.77 -0.57
CA ILE A 90 1.91 -1.88 -1.73
C ILE A 90 3.21 -2.11 -2.48
#